data_AF-A0A1G0LV92-F1
#
_entry.id   AF-A0A1G0LV92-F1
#
_cell.length_a   1.000
_cell.length_b   1.000
_cell.length_c   1.000
_cell.angle_alpha   90.00
_cell.angle_beta   90.00
_cell.angle_gamma   90.00
#
_symmetry.space_group_name_H-M   'P 1'
#
loop_
_entity.id
_entity.type
_entity.pdbx_description
1 polymer ?
#
loop_
_entity_poly.entity_id
_entity_poly.type
_entity_poly.pdbx_seq_one_letter_code
_entity_poly.pdbx_strand_id
1 'polypeptide(L)'
;MNRIISKMMLVLIVAVALGLSGCGDGGSSDSSTTAAPVLSVTVGSAAVSLLPSVGSSYTVMGSGLDGVAGIELTITYDADTLGTATVTQGDLLAGALFSSNTSTPGSIRIAAISSLPVSGSGPIAAISFASGTGTGGIRSISANMIDSRGITIQ
;
A
#
# COMPACT_ATOMS: atom_id res chain seq x y z
N MET A 1 -43.35 -26.67 -15.80
CA MET A 1 -41.89 -26.47 -15.97
C MET A 1 -41.69 -25.16 -16.74
N ASN A 2 -41.93 -23.99 -16.15
CA ASN A 2 -41.00 -23.16 -15.37
C ASN A 2 -39.54 -23.18 -15.84
N ARG A 3 -39.14 -22.18 -16.64
CA ARG A 3 -38.12 -21.14 -16.34
C ARG A 3 -37.74 -20.38 -17.63
N ILE A 4 -38.28 -19.19 -17.88
CA ILE A 4 -37.86 -17.87 -17.36
C ILE A 4 -36.72 -17.25 -18.21
N ILE A 5 -37.13 -16.26 -19.02
CA ILE A 5 -36.43 -15.00 -19.33
C ILE A 5 -35.25 -15.07 -20.33
N SER A 6 -35.59 -15.10 -21.61
CA SER A 6 -34.89 -14.31 -22.63
C SER A 6 -35.69 -13.01 -22.80
N LYS A 7 -35.50 -12.06 -21.88
CA LYS A 7 -36.08 -10.72 -21.99
C LYS A 7 -35.09 -9.81 -22.71
N MET A 8 -35.66 -8.96 -23.54
CA MET A 8 -35.09 -7.72 -24.09
C MET A 8 -34.24 -7.83 -25.36
N MET A 9 -34.93 -8.17 -26.45
CA MET A 9 -34.63 -7.62 -27.77
C MET A 9 -35.95 -7.30 -28.50
N LEU A 10 -36.54 -6.15 -28.14
CA LEU A 10 -37.52 -5.35 -28.88
C LEU A 10 -37.83 -4.19 -27.91
N VAL A 11 -37.67 -2.91 -28.25
CA VAL A 11 -38.66 -2.14 -29.01
C VAL A 11 -37.98 -0.86 -29.51
N LEU A 12 -38.17 -0.61 -30.80
CA LEU A 12 -37.93 0.61 -31.56
C LEU A 12 -38.92 1.71 -31.13
N ILE A 13 -38.46 2.90 -30.74
CA ILE A 13 -39.25 4.15 -30.84
C ILE A 13 -38.32 5.30 -31.24
N VAL A 14 -38.53 5.81 -32.46
CA VAL A 14 -38.08 7.12 -32.94
C VAL A 14 -39.02 8.18 -32.37
N ALA A 15 -38.51 9.17 -31.66
CA ALA A 15 -39.24 10.39 -31.33
C ALA A 15 -38.29 11.60 -31.39
N VAL A 16 -38.41 12.34 -32.49
CA VAL A 16 -37.89 13.70 -32.64
C VAL A 16 -38.78 14.62 -31.81
N ALA A 17 -38.20 15.35 -30.87
CA ALA A 17 -38.80 16.52 -30.25
C ALA A 17 -37.73 17.58 -29.95
N LEU A 18 -37.79 18.68 -30.70
CA LEU A 18 -37.16 19.95 -30.39
C LEU A 18 -37.80 20.54 -29.12
N GLY A 19 -37.02 21.01 -28.16
CA GLY A 19 -37.55 21.92 -27.15
C GLY A 19 -36.70 22.14 -25.89
N LEU A 20 -36.10 23.34 -25.82
CA LEU A 20 -35.95 24.22 -24.65
C LEU A 20 -35.25 23.73 -23.36
N SER A 21 -34.10 24.37 -23.09
CA SER A 21 -33.56 24.78 -21.78
C SER A 21 -33.77 23.85 -20.58
N GLY A 22 -32.78 23.01 -20.32
CA GLY A 22 -32.54 22.41 -19.01
C GLY A 22 -31.10 22.69 -18.57
N CYS A 23 -30.93 23.27 -17.39
CA CYS A 23 -29.64 23.40 -16.70
C CYS A 23 -29.08 21.98 -16.49
N GLY A 24 -28.06 21.62 -17.25
CA GLY A 24 -27.43 20.30 -17.16
C GLY A 24 -26.48 20.24 -15.98
N ASP A 25 -26.85 19.46 -14.97
CA ASP A 25 -26.01 19.12 -13.83
C ASP A 25 -24.65 18.59 -14.29
N GLY A 26 -23.59 19.32 -13.93
CA GLY A 26 -22.22 18.87 -14.10
C GLY A 26 -22.00 17.63 -13.23
N GLY A 27 -21.99 16.47 -13.87
CA GLY A 27 -21.61 15.21 -13.24
C GLY A 27 -20.16 15.26 -12.78
N SER A 28 -19.95 15.72 -11.55
CA SER A 28 -18.73 15.46 -10.79
C SER A 28 -18.62 13.95 -10.70
N SER A 29 -17.70 13.37 -11.47
CA SER A 29 -17.21 12.03 -11.21
C SER A 29 -16.49 12.12 -9.87
N ASP A 30 -17.22 11.88 -8.78
CA ASP A 30 -16.66 11.54 -7.49
C ASP A 30 -15.84 10.28 -7.72
N SER A 31 -14.58 10.49 -8.11
CA SER A 31 -13.52 9.56 -7.79
C SER A 31 -13.37 9.71 -6.28
N SER A 32 -14.29 9.07 -5.55
CA SER A 32 -14.01 8.61 -4.20
C SER A 32 -12.88 7.59 -4.34
N THR A 33 -11.66 8.11 -4.52
CA THR A 33 -10.46 7.44 -4.04
C THR A 33 -10.68 7.34 -2.54
N THR A 34 -11.37 6.29 -2.12
CA THR A 34 -11.37 5.80 -0.75
C THR A 34 -9.91 5.72 -0.41
N ALA A 35 -9.41 6.71 0.32
CA ALA A 35 -8.02 6.77 0.74
C ALA A 35 -7.78 5.47 1.49
N ALA A 36 -7.11 4.54 0.83
CA ALA A 36 -6.94 3.21 1.38
C ALA A 36 -6.19 3.35 2.70
N PRO A 37 -6.55 2.55 3.71
CA PRO A 37 -6.08 2.76 5.07
C PRO A 37 -4.56 2.75 5.11
N VAL A 38 -3.98 3.89 5.48
CA VAL A 38 -2.54 4.02 5.73
C VAL A 38 -2.25 3.46 7.11
N LEU A 39 -1.55 2.33 7.17
CA LEU A 39 -1.05 1.81 8.44
C LEU A 39 0.22 2.56 8.80
N SER A 40 0.37 2.98 10.05
CA SER A 40 1.57 3.67 10.50
C SER A 40 1.98 3.22 11.90
N VAL A 41 3.28 3.30 12.16
CA VAL A 41 3.90 3.06 13.45
C VAL A 41 4.90 4.17 13.71
N THR A 42 4.93 4.69 14.93
CA THR A 42 5.89 5.72 15.35
C THR A 42 6.94 5.09 16.27
N VAL A 43 8.18 5.47 16.09
CA VAL A 43 9.35 5.03 16.87
C VAL A 43 10.14 6.29 17.24
N GLY A 44 9.96 6.79 18.46
CA GLY A 44 10.44 8.10 18.89
C GLY A 44 9.83 9.24 18.08
N SER A 45 10.68 10.07 17.46
CA SER A 45 10.26 11.13 16.54
C SER A 45 10.09 10.66 15.09
N ALA A 46 10.52 9.44 14.77
CA ALA A 46 10.41 8.87 13.43
C ALA A 46 9.09 8.11 13.27
N ALA A 47 8.57 8.07 12.05
CA ALA A 47 7.40 7.28 11.70
C ALA A 47 7.67 6.39 10.49
N VAL A 48 7.08 5.21 10.49
CA VAL A 48 7.02 4.31 9.34
C VAL A 48 5.57 4.15 8.95
N SER A 49 5.26 4.40 7.69
CA SER A 49 3.90 4.27 7.15
C SER A 49 3.88 3.38 5.92
N LEU A 50 2.74 2.71 5.72
CA LEU A 50 2.46 1.91 4.55
C LEU A 50 1.43 2.62 3.71
N LEU A 51 1.86 3.00 2.51
CA LEU A 51 1.01 3.66 1.54
C LEU A 51 0.69 2.66 0.44
N PRO A 52 -0.60 2.33 0.21
CA PRO A 52 -0.99 1.55 -0.94
C PRO A 52 -0.63 2.29 -2.23
N SER A 53 -0.11 1.55 -3.19
CA SER A 53 0.20 2.00 -4.54
C SER A 53 -0.80 1.38 -5.53
N VAL A 54 -0.51 1.46 -6.82
CA VAL A 54 -1.36 0.85 -7.85
C VAL A 54 -1.35 -0.69 -7.74
N GLY A 55 -2.54 -1.29 -7.81
CA GLY A 55 -2.71 -2.75 -7.73
C GLY A 55 -2.39 -3.33 -6.35
N SER A 56 -1.77 -4.51 -6.32
CA SER A 56 -1.34 -5.19 -5.09
C SER A 56 0.06 -4.78 -4.66
N SER A 57 0.38 -3.48 -4.72
CA SER A 57 1.67 -2.93 -4.32
C SER A 57 1.53 -1.92 -3.20
N TYR A 58 2.54 -1.85 -2.32
CA TYR A 58 2.59 -0.97 -1.16
C TYR A 58 3.99 -0.36 -1.05
N THR A 59 4.06 0.91 -0.67
CA THR A 59 5.31 1.59 -0.37
C THR A 59 5.43 1.77 1.14
N VAL A 60 6.54 1.30 1.70
CA VAL A 60 6.95 1.58 3.07
C VAL A 60 7.67 2.92 3.07
N MET A 61 7.11 3.93 3.73
CA MET A 61 7.67 5.26 3.86
C MET A 61 8.23 5.47 5.25
N GLY A 62 9.45 6.01 5.32
CA GLY A 62 10.01 6.59 6.52
C GLY A 62 9.76 8.09 6.57
N SER A 63 9.45 8.62 7.74
CA SER A 63 9.28 10.06 7.98
C SER A 63 10.02 10.49 9.24
N GLY A 64 10.78 11.57 9.15
CA GLY A 64 11.46 12.15 10.32
C GLY A 64 12.49 11.20 10.94
N LEU A 65 13.14 10.36 10.13
CA LEU A 65 14.28 9.58 10.60
C LEU A 65 15.39 10.57 10.98
N ASP A 66 16.04 10.32 12.09
CA ASP A 66 17.17 11.12 12.55
C ASP A 66 18.22 10.22 13.16
N GLY A 67 19.37 10.07 12.49
CA GLY A 67 20.49 9.28 13.00
C GLY A 67 20.21 7.78 13.09
N VAL A 68 19.31 7.25 12.26
CA VAL A 68 18.92 5.83 12.29
C VAL A 68 19.99 4.98 11.62
N ALA A 69 20.66 4.11 12.36
CA ALA A 69 21.70 3.22 11.84
C ALA A 69 21.19 1.81 11.51
N GLY A 70 20.06 1.41 12.09
CA GLY A 70 19.43 0.12 11.79
C GLY A 70 17.92 0.18 11.90
N ILE A 71 17.26 -0.59 11.04
CA ILE A 71 15.80 -0.73 10.99
C ILE A 71 15.46 -2.20 10.90
N GLU A 72 14.57 -2.67 11.77
CA GLU A 72 13.88 -3.95 11.65
C GLU A 72 12.39 -3.67 11.47
N LEU A 73 11.79 -4.20 10.41
CA LEU A 73 10.35 -4.12 10.16
C LEU A 73 9.74 -5.51 10.13
N THR A 74 8.58 -5.65 10.74
CA THR A 74 7.71 -6.81 10.55
C THR A 74 6.37 -6.35 10.03
N ILE A 75 5.94 -6.92 8.90
CA ILE A 75 4.67 -6.62 8.26
C ILE A 75 3.88 -7.93 8.18
N THR A 76 2.62 -7.90 8.60
CA THR A 76 1.72 -9.06 8.46
C THR A 76 0.66 -8.79 7.42
N TYR A 77 0.27 -9.80 6.64
CA TYR A 77 -0.65 -9.64 5.52
C TYR A 77 -1.54 -10.87 5.31
N ASP A 78 -2.64 -10.69 4.58
CA ASP A 78 -3.58 -11.77 4.25
C ASP A 78 -3.03 -12.66 3.11
N ALA A 79 -2.24 -13.67 3.47
CA ALA A 79 -1.55 -14.55 2.51
C ALA A 79 -2.48 -15.26 1.52
N ASP A 80 -3.65 -15.68 1.99
CA ASP A 80 -4.67 -16.37 1.18
C ASP A 80 -5.21 -15.51 0.03
N THR A 81 -5.04 -14.18 0.14
CA THR A 81 -5.65 -13.20 -0.78
C THR A 81 -4.65 -12.39 -1.57
N LEU A 82 -3.40 -12.25 -1.12
CA LEU A 82 -2.37 -11.46 -1.81
C LEU A 82 -1.33 -12.32 -2.51
N GLY A 83 -1.15 -13.59 -2.10
CA GLY A 83 -0.14 -14.48 -2.66
C GLY A 83 1.29 -14.10 -2.23
N THR A 84 2.27 -14.47 -3.05
CA THR A 84 3.70 -14.29 -2.74
C THR A 84 4.11 -12.82 -2.78
N ALA A 85 4.85 -12.39 -1.75
CA ALA A 85 5.42 -11.04 -1.65
C ALA A 85 6.82 -10.96 -2.25
N THR A 86 7.10 -9.83 -2.89
CA THR A 86 8.42 -9.37 -3.31
C THR A 86 8.70 -8.03 -2.67
N VAL A 87 9.94 -7.82 -2.23
CA VAL A 87 10.37 -6.59 -1.56
C VAL A 87 11.58 -6.04 -2.29
N THR A 88 11.54 -4.74 -2.58
CA THR A 88 12.66 -4.00 -3.15
C THR A 88 13.07 -2.89 -2.19
N GLN A 89 14.37 -2.68 -2.03
CA GLN A 89 14.92 -1.58 -1.22
C GLN A 89 14.47 -0.23 -1.79
N GLY A 90 14.11 0.70 -0.91
CA GLY A 90 13.78 2.08 -1.27
C GLY A 90 14.98 3.02 -1.16
N ASP A 91 14.86 4.17 -1.81
CA ASP A 91 15.96 5.14 -1.96
C ASP A 91 16.44 5.75 -0.64
N LEU A 92 15.59 5.84 0.39
CA LEU A 92 15.99 6.36 1.70
C LEU A 92 17.09 5.51 2.34
N LEU A 93 17.16 4.22 1.98
CA LEU A 93 18.15 3.27 2.47
C LEU A 93 19.28 3.02 1.47
N ALA A 94 19.47 3.86 0.45
CA ALA A 94 20.53 3.68 -0.52
C ALA A 94 21.90 3.54 0.17
N GLY A 95 22.64 2.48 -0.17
CA GLY A 95 23.94 2.17 0.43
C GLY A 95 23.90 1.40 1.76
N ALA A 96 22.72 1.20 2.35
CA ALA A 96 22.56 0.30 3.49
C ALA A 96 22.62 -1.18 3.06
N LEU A 97 23.09 -2.05 3.95
CA LEU A 97 22.88 -3.48 3.85
C LEU A 97 21.40 -3.76 4.09
N PHE A 98 20.68 -4.20 3.06
CA PHE A 98 19.25 -4.48 3.10
C PHE A 98 18.98 -5.96 2.86
N SER A 99 18.12 -6.54 3.69
CA SER A 99 17.66 -7.92 3.55
C SER A 99 16.17 -8.02 3.86
N SER A 100 15.47 -8.84 3.09
CA SER A 100 14.05 -9.12 3.30
C SER A 100 13.80 -10.62 3.28
N ASN A 101 13.02 -11.10 4.23
CA ASN A 101 12.46 -12.45 4.23
C ASN A 101 10.98 -12.38 3.90
N THR A 102 10.62 -12.97 2.75
CA THR A 102 9.24 -13.14 2.28
C THR A 102 8.86 -14.63 2.16
N SER A 103 9.70 -15.55 2.67
CA SER A 103 9.47 -17.00 2.51
C SER A 103 8.37 -17.54 3.40
N THR A 104 7.96 -16.78 4.41
CA THR A 104 6.89 -17.14 5.34
C THR A 104 5.57 -16.49 4.89
N PRO A 105 4.57 -17.26 4.42
CA PRO A 105 3.27 -16.71 4.07
C PRO A 105 2.67 -15.91 5.23
N GLY A 106 2.15 -14.73 4.91
CA GLY A 106 1.49 -13.83 5.88
C GLY A 106 2.45 -12.99 6.73
N SER A 107 3.77 -13.13 6.56
CA SER A 107 4.76 -12.30 7.23
C SER A 107 5.89 -11.88 6.30
N ILE A 108 6.22 -10.59 6.32
CA ILE A 108 7.40 -10.02 5.69
C ILE A 108 8.28 -9.47 6.80
N ARG A 109 9.54 -9.88 6.83
CA ARG A 109 10.55 -9.29 7.72
C ARG A 109 11.59 -8.56 6.90
N ILE A 110 11.91 -7.32 7.28
CA ILE A 110 12.91 -6.50 6.61
C ILE A 110 13.92 -6.07 7.66
N ALA A 111 15.20 -6.22 7.34
CA ALA A 111 16.29 -5.70 8.15
C ALA A 111 17.17 -4.82 7.26
N ALA A 112 17.50 -3.63 7.75
CA ALA A 112 18.44 -2.73 7.11
C ALA A 112 19.46 -2.23 8.13
N ILE A 113 20.73 -2.21 7.76
CA ILE A 113 21.82 -1.66 8.59
C ILE A 113 22.68 -0.76 7.72
N SER A 114 23.00 0.44 8.20
CA SER A 114 23.86 1.40 7.54
C SER A 114 25.00 1.84 8.46
N SER A 115 26.21 1.97 7.91
CA SER A 115 27.34 2.59 8.60
C SER A 115 27.27 4.12 8.59
N LEU A 116 26.48 4.70 7.67
CA LEU A 116 26.14 6.12 7.62
C LEU A 116 24.70 6.28 8.11
N PRO A 117 24.46 6.88 9.29
CA PRO A 117 23.13 7.01 9.83
C PRO A 117 22.17 7.72 8.86
N VAL A 118 20.96 7.18 8.74
CA VAL A 118 19.93 7.66 7.85
C VAL A 118 19.13 8.75 8.56
N SER A 119 19.00 9.90 7.91
CA SER A 119 18.13 11.00 8.35
C SER A 119 17.26 11.48 7.19
N GLY A 120 16.05 11.96 7.50
CA GLY A 120 15.09 12.50 6.55
C GLY A 120 13.84 11.64 6.40
N SER A 121 13.17 11.82 5.25
CA SER A 121 11.92 11.15 4.91
C SER A 121 12.00 10.62 3.48
N GLY A 122 11.38 9.47 3.21
CA GLY A 122 11.47 8.83 1.91
C GLY A 122 11.06 7.35 1.91
N PRO A 123 11.06 6.70 0.74
CA PRO A 123 10.74 5.29 0.63
C PRO A 123 11.84 4.42 1.26
N ILE A 124 11.44 3.58 2.22
CA ILE A 124 12.29 2.57 2.87
C ILE A 124 12.30 1.29 2.03
N ALA A 125 11.13 0.87 1.55
CA ALA A 125 10.98 -0.33 0.73
C ALA A 125 9.71 -0.24 -0.13
N ALA A 126 9.71 -0.95 -1.26
CA ALA A 126 8.53 -1.23 -2.05
C ALA A 126 8.17 -2.71 -1.92
N ILE A 127 6.89 -3.00 -1.72
CA ILE A 127 6.35 -4.35 -1.59
C ILE A 127 5.37 -4.56 -2.74
N SER A 128 5.53 -5.64 -3.47
CA SER A 128 4.60 -6.05 -4.52
C SER A 128 4.19 -7.50 -4.29
N PHE A 129 2.90 -7.75 -4.45
CA PHE A 129 2.34 -9.08 -4.37
C PHE A 129 2.00 -9.59 -5.77
N ALA A 130 2.16 -10.89 -6.01
CA ALA A 130 1.95 -11.52 -7.32
C ALA A 130 0.49 -11.54 -7.80
N SER A 131 -0.40 -10.78 -7.17
CA SER A 131 -1.86 -10.82 -7.20
C SER A 131 -2.42 -12.09 -6.58
N GLY A 132 -3.23 -11.93 -5.54
CA GLY A 132 -4.17 -12.95 -5.12
C GLY A 132 -5.58 -12.46 -5.38
N THR A 133 -6.50 -13.40 -5.45
CA THR A 133 -7.87 -13.19 -5.97
C THR A 133 -8.83 -12.63 -4.93
N GLY A 134 -8.33 -12.11 -3.80
CA GLY A 134 -9.14 -11.71 -2.65
C GLY A 134 -9.07 -10.23 -2.31
N THR A 135 -9.95 -9.79 -1.40
CA THR A 135 -10.03 -8.41 -0.90
C THR A 135 -9.15 -8.15 0.35
N GLY A 136 -8.31 -9.11 0.73
CA GLY A 136 -7.41 -8.96 1.87
C GLY A 136 -6.25 -8.02 1.59
N GLY A 137 -5.55 -7.62 2.65
CA GLY A 137 -4.54 -6.57 2.60
C GLY A 137 -3.44 -6.77 3.63
N ILE A 138 -2.62 -5.74 3.81
CA ILE A 138 -1.74 -5.67 4.98
C ILE A 138 -2.61 -5.56 6.24
N ARG A 139 -2.20 -6.26 7.31
CA ARG A 139 -2.89 -6.36 8.60
C ARG A 139 -2.20 -5.54 9.69
N SER A 140 -0.88 -5.60 9.76
CA SER A 140 -0.12 -4.81 10.71
C SER A 140 1.29 -4.49 10.21
N ILE A 141 1.88 -3.47 10.82
CA ILE A 141 3.29 -3.11 10.71
C ILE A 141 3.84 -2.87 12.11
N SER A 142 5.05 -3.36 12.37
CA SER A 142 5.87 -2.97 13.50
C SER A 142 7.26 -2.60 13.01
N ALA A 143 7.89 -1.68 13.74
CA ALA A 143 9.23 -1.19 13.45
C ALA A 143 10.03 -1.12 14.75
N ASN A 144 11.29 -1.55 14.68
CA ASN A 144 12.32 -1.25 15.66
C ASN A 144 13.43 -0.49 14.95
N MET A 145 13.97 0.54 15.59
CA MET A 145 15.08 1.32 15.06
C MET A 145 16.18 1.44 16.09
N ILE A 146 17.43 1.49 15.63
CA ILE A 146 18.60 1.71 16.47
C ILE A 146 19.44 2.88 15.93
N ASP A 147 20.12 3.59 16.83
CA ASP A 147 21.11 4.60 16.49
C ASP A 147 22.50 3.98 16.20
N SER A 148 23.48 4.82 15.85
CA SER A 148 24.86 4.39 15.55
C SER A 148 25.62 3.81 16.76
N ARG A 149 25.06 3.92 17.96
CA ARG A 149 25.59 3.33 19.20
C ARG A 149 24.94 1.97 19.49
N GLY A 150 23.99 1.54 18.66
CA GLY A 150 23.21 0.31 18.86
C GLY A 150 22.10 0.46 19.89
N ILE A 151 21.72 1.69 20.26
CA ILE A 151 20.65 1.95 21.22
C ILE A 151 19.32 2.05 20.48
N THR A 152 18.30 1.34 20.98
CA THR A 152 16.93 1.40 20.46
C THR A 152 16.37 2.81 20.58
N ILE A 153 15.81 3.32 19.48
CA ILE A 153 15.05 4.56 19.42
C ILE A 153 13.63 4.23 19.89
N GLN A 154 13.09 5.00 20.84
CA GLN A 154 11.75 4.81 21.42
C GLN A 154 10.96 6.10 21.41
#